data_AF-X1SPL0-F1
#
_entry.id   AF-X1SPL0-F1
#
_cell.length_a   1.000
_cell.length_b   1.000
_cell.length_c   1.000
_cell.angle_alpha   90.00
_cell.angle_beta   90.00
_cell.angle_gamma   90.00
#
_symmetry.space_group_name_H-M   'P 1'
#
loop_
_entity.id
_entity.type
_entity.pdbx_description
1 polymer ?
#
loop_
_entity_poly.entity_id
_entity_poly.type
_entity_poly.pdbx_seq_one_letter_code
_entity_poly.pdbx_strand_id
1 'polypeptide(L)'
;MVMSWINLYPDWYILERQSIEIHYPQFKVYDKGLETGNLLYFGELVVRPSGGAVRQPVIMEYPNSFPFQPPKVIPVDALPSIGTNGEISHKPQIHHFDMRHQMPDGSLCLFQRETRLIPGGDILRGIDILRRAQQWFLGFHTKHWPPDSLQSELES
;
A
#
# COMPACT_ATOMS: atom_id res chain seq x y z
N MET A 1 -8.09 25.16 -5.29
CA MET A 1 -7.74 24.23 -4.20
C MET A 1 -8.36 22.89 -4.58
N VAL A 2 -7.57 21.85 -4.83
CA VAL A 2 -8.13 20.53 -5.20
C VAL A 2 -8.75 19.94 -3.93
N MET A 3 -10.05 19.63 -3.95
CA MET A 3 -10.70 18.96 -2.81
C MET A 3 -10.20 17.51 -2.75
N SER A 4 -9.46 17.18 -1.69
CA SER A 4 -9.04 15.80 -1.40
C SER A 4 -10.23 14.94 -1.02
N TRP A 5 -10.18 13.65 -1.35
CA TRP A 5 -11.15 12.64 -0.92
C TRP A 5 -11.34 12.59 0.59
N ILE A 6 -10.31 12.94 1.38
CA ILE A 6 -10.39 13.01 2.84
C ILE A 6 -11.45 14.03 3.28
N ASN A 7 -11.55 15.16 2.56
CA ASN A 7 -12.52 16.21 2.84
C ASN A 7 -13.91 15.89 2.26
N LEU A 8 -13.96 15.17 1.13
CA LEU A 8 -15.20 14.79 0.47
C LEU A 8 -15.90 13.60 1.18
N TYR A 9 -15.11 12.70 1.77
CA TYR A 9 -15.55 11.45 2.39
C TYR A 9 -14.88 11.22 3.76
N PRO A 10 -15.12 12.09 4.76
CA PRO A 10 -14.46 12.02 6.06
C PRO A 10 -14.73 10.71 6.81
N ASP A 11 -15.95 10.15 6.69
CA ASP A 11 -16.29 8.88 7.32
C ASP A 11 -15.47 7.73 6.74
N TRP A 12 -15.22 7.73 5.42
CA TRP A 12 -14.39 6.72 4.78
C TRP A 12 -12.94 6.82 5.26
N TYR A 13 -12.42 8.04 5.39
CA TYR A 13 -11.08 8.27 5.93
C TYR A 13 -10.94 7.75 7.37
N ILE A 14 -11.93 8.00 8.24
CA ILE A 14 -11.93 7.52 9.62
C ILE A 14 -11.95 5.99 9.67
N LEU A 15 -12.86 5.35 8.91
CA LEU A 15 -12.97 3.90 8.85
C LEU A 15 -11.69 3.25 8.31
N GLU A 16 -11.07 3.85 7.29
CA GLU A 16 -9.82 3.36 6.72
C GLU A 16 -8.67 3.44 7.74
N ARG A 17 -8.53 4.57 8.44
CA ARG A 17 -7.52 4.73 9.51
C ARG A 17 -7.69 3.68 10.60
N GLN A 18 -8.91 3.51 11.10
CA GLN A 18 -9.22 2.54 12.15
C GLN A 18 -8.92 1.10 11.67
N SER A 19 -9.29 0.78 10.43
CA SER A 19 -9.07 -0.56 9.87
C SER A 19 -7.58 -0.89 9.78
N ILE A 20 -6.76 0.04 9.28
CA ILE A 20 -5.31 -0.14 9.19
C ILE A 20 -4.67 -0.23 10.58
N GLU A 21 -5.05 0.63 11.51
CA GLU A 21 -4.51 0.63 12.89
C GLU A 21 -4.78 -0.70 13.61
N ILE A 22 -5.96 -1.29 13.41
CA ILE A 22 -6.32 -2.59 14.00
C ILE A 22 -5.52 -3.74 13.38
N HIS A 23 -5.40 -3.79 12.05
CA HIS A 23 -4.80 -4.94 11.34
C HIS A 23 -3.29 -4.84 11.19
N TYR A 24 -2.75 -3.63 11.16
CA TYR A 24 -1.34 -3.31 10.97
C TYR A 24 -0.89 -2.23 11.96
N PRO A 25 -0.93 -2.49 13.29
CA PRO A 25 -0.64 -1.49 14.33
C PRO A 25 0.79 -0.92 14.28
N GLN A 26 1.70 -1.59 13.57
CA GLN A 26 3.06 -1.10 13.33
C GLN A 26 3.15 -0.01 12.25
N PHE A 27 2.09 0.20 11.46
CA PHE A 27 2.05 1.23 10.42
C PHE A 27 1.79 2.59 11.07
N LYS A 28 2.55 3.59 10.62
CA LYS A 28 2.43 4.98 11.08
C LYS A 28 1.94 5.84 9.93
N VAL A 29 1.08 6.79 10.26
CA VAL A 29 0.63 7.83 9.32
C VAL A 29 1.70 8.91 9.23
N TYR A 30 1.94 9.40 8.01
CA TYR A 30 2.71 10.63 7.79
C TYR A 30 1.74 11.81 7.64
N ASP A 31 1.47 12.50 8.75
CA ASP A 31 0.42 13.53 8.81
C ASP A 31 0.68 14.71 7.88
N LYS A 32 1.93 15.10 7.63
CA LYS A 32 2.27 16.16 6.66
C LYS A 32 1.85 15.83 5.22
N GLY A 33 1.68 14.54 4.88
CA GLY A 33 1.12 14.13 3.59
C GLY A 33 -0.29 14.68 3.37
N LEU A 34 -1.07 14.80 4.45
CA LEU A 34 -2.47 15.23 4.43
C LEU A 34 -2.62 16.68 3.94
N GLU A 35 -1.61 17.53 4.12
CA GLU A 35 -1.58 18.91 3.61
C GLU A 35 -1.70 18.98 2.09
N THR A 36 -1.23 17.93 1.39
CA THR A 36 -1.33 17.78 -0.07
C THR A 36 -2.53 16.95 -0.52
N GLY A 37 -3.35 16.50 0.43
CA GLY A 37 -4.49 15.63 0.19
C GLY A 37 -4.15 14.15 0.00
N ASN A 38 -2.89 13.76 0.21
CA ASN A 38 -2.43 12.38 0.16
C ASN A 38 -2.43 11.77 1.58
N LEU A 39 -2.83 10.51 1.72
CA LEU A 39 -2.71 9.78 2.97
C LEU A 39 -1.59 8.74 2.82
N LEU A 40 -0.50 8.92 3.56
CA LEU A 40 0.66 8.04 3.52
C LEU A 40 0.78 7.27 4.82
N TYR A 41 0.99 5.97 4.69
CA TYR A 41 1.42 5.11 5.77
C TYR A 41 2.80 4.55 5.48
N PHE A 42 3.59 4.31 6.52
CA PHE A 42 4.84 3.58 6.43
C PHE A 42 4.94 2.57 7.58
N GLY A 43 5.46 1.39 7.28
CA GLY A 43 5.57 0.30 8.24
C GLY A 43 6.18 -0.95 7.61
N GLU A 44 6.37 -1.97 8.44
CA GLU A 44 6.90 -3.26 7.96
C GLU A 44 5.76 -4.25 7.74
N LEU A 45 5.71 -4.84 6.56
CA LEU A 45 4.94 -6.04 6.31
C LEU A 45 5.73 -7.27 6.76
N VAL A 46 5.13 -8.09 7.62
CA VAL A 46 5.73 -9.35 8.04
C VAL A 46 5.19 -10.46 7.14
N VAL A 47 6.09 -11.20 6.50
CA VAL A 47 5.78 -12.42 5.75
C VAL A 47 6.52 -13.61 6.34
N ARG A 48 5.98 -14.82 6.18
CA ARG A 48 6.52 -16.03 6.83
C ARG A 48 6.77 -17.16 5.81
N PRO A 49 7.82 -17.06 4.98
CA PRO A 49 8.31 -18.21 4.22
C PRO A 49 8.85 -19.31 5.15
N SER A 50 9.12 -20.50 4.60
CA SER A 50 9.60 -21.68 5.36
C SER A 50 10.90 -21.45 6.14
N GLY A 51 11.70 -20.46 5.75
CA GLY A 51 12.96 -20.09 6.42
C GLY A 51 12.81 -19.14 7.62
N GLY A 52 11.60 -18.71 7.96
CA GLY A 52 11.33 -17.79 9.08
C GLY A 52 10.61 -16.52 8.67
N ALA A 53 10.31 -15.67 9.66
CA ALA A 53 9.63 -14.39 9.40
C ALA A 53 10.60 -13.38 8.79
N VAL A 54 10.18 -12.74 7.69
CA VAL A 54 10.91 -11.66 7.02
C VAL A 54 10.08 -10.39 7.13
N ARG A 55 10.73 -9.27 7.45
CA ARG A 55 10.14 -7.93 7.53
C ARG A 55 10.45 -7.16 6.26
N GLN A 56 9.43 -6.59 5.64
CA GLN A 56 9.51 -5.84 4.40
C GLN A 56 9.06 -4.41 4.66
N PRO A 57 9.98 -3.43 4.71
CA PRO A 57 9.61 -2.04 4.88
C PRO A 57 8.92 -1.52 3.63
N VAL A 58 7.75 -0.90 3.82
CA VAL A 58 6.92 -0.38 2.73
C VAL A 58 6.32 0.97 3.08
N ILE A 59 5.95 1.70 2.03
CA ILE A 59 5.09 2.87 2.08
C ILE A 59 3.80 2.52 1.35
N MET A 60 2.65 2.79 1.98
CA MET A 60 1.35 2.77 1.32
C MET A 60 0.87 4.20 1.11
N GLU A 61 0.48 4.53 -0.11
CA GLU A 61 0.04 5.87 -0.49
C GLU A 61 -1.37 5.83 -1.06
N TYR A 62 -2.27 6.57 -0.43
CA TYR A 62 -3.54 7.00 -1.00
C TYR A 62 -3.33 8.31 -1.75
N PRO A 63 -3.53 8.33 -3.08
CA PRO A 63 -3.44 9.56 -3.83
C PRO A 63 -4.63 10.47 -3.51
N ASN A 64 -4.45 11.78 -3.70
CA ASN A 64 -5.52 12.76 -3.55
C ASN A 64 -6.75 12.49 -4.44
N SER A 65 -6.56 11.73 -5.53
CA SER A 65 -7.54 11.33 -6.52
C SER A 65 -8.27 10.03 -6.20
N PHE A 66 -8.04 9.42 -5.03
CA PHE A 66 -8.83 8.29 -4.55
C PHE A 66 -10.34 8.66 -4.49
N PRO A 67 -11.28 7.75 -4.79
CA PRO A 67 -11.12 6.36 -5.22
C PRO A 67 -10.86 6.16 -6.72
N PHE A 68 -10.77 7.23 -7.52
CA PHE A 68 -10.55 7.11 -8.97
C PHE A 68 -9.16 6.58 -9.32
N GLN A 69 -8.18 6.84 -8.46
CA GLN A 69 -6.88 6.19 -8.48
C GLN A 69 -6.72 5.34 -7.21
N PRO A 70 -6.38 4.05 -7.33
CA PRO A 70 -6.26 3.18 -6.17
C PRO A 70 -5.01 3.54 -5.36
N PRO A 71 -4.99 3.19 -4.07
CA PRO A 71 -3.78 3.28 -3.27
C PRO A 71 -2.72 2.31 -3.79
N LYS A 72 -1.45 2.65 -3.56
CA LYS A 72 -0.31 1.85 -4.01
C LYS A 72 0.63 1.52 -2.86
N VAL A 73 1.36 0.41 -3.00
CA VAL A 73 2.40 -0.01 -2.04
C VAL A 73 3.75 0.07 -2.72
N ILE A 74 4.69 0.76 -2.08
CA ILE A 74 6.04 0.99 -2.57
C ILE A 74 7.00 0.34 -1.57
N PRO A 75 7.72 -0.72 -1.96
CA PRO A 75 8.79 -1.27 -1.14
C PRO A 75 9.95 -0.28 -1.03
N VAL A 76 10.55 -0.19 0.14
CA VAL A 76 11.68 0.71 0.42
C VAL A 76 12.79 -0.05 1.13
N ASP A 77 14.03 0.41 1.03
CA ASP A 77 15.17 -0.24 1.71
C ASP A 77 15.09 -0.07 3.24
N ALA A 78 14.54 1.05 3.70
CA ALA A 78 14.36 1.38 5.10
C ALA A 78 13.14 2.30 5.29
N LEU A 79 12.51 2.21 6.46
CA LEU A 79 11.41 3.10 6.81
C LEU A 79 11.89 4.56 6.90
N PRO A 80 11.04 5.53 6.50
CA PRO A 80 11.37 6.94 6.63
C PRO A 80 11.55 7.31 8.11
N SER A 81 12.57 8.13 8.38
CA SER A 81 12.77 8.75 9.68
C SER A 81 12.10 10.12 9.69
N ILE A 82 11.20 10.35 10.66
CA ILE A 82 10.50 11.63 10.81
C ILE A 82 11.33 12.55 11.70
N GLY A 83 11.69 13.72 11.16
CA GLY A 83 12.41 14.77 11.87
C GLY A 83 11.52 15.49 12.90
N THR A 84 12.13 16.35 13.72
CA THR A 84 11.43 17.09 14.78
C THR A 84 10.35 18.04 14.27
N ASN A 85 10.46 18.49 13.02
CA ASN A 85 9.48 19.33 12.33
C ASN A 85 8.37 18.52 11.62
N GLY A 86 8.30 17.21 11.86
CA GLY A 86 7.33 16.32 11.23
C GLY A 86 7.64 15.98 9.77
N GLU A 87 8.78 16.37 9.21
CA GLU A 87 9.18 16.06 7.83
C GLU A 87 9.95 14.75 7.75
N ILE A 88 9.91 14.12 6.59
CA ILE A 88 10.80 13.00 6.29
C ILE A 88 12.24 13.53 6.20
N SER A 89 13.05 13.20 7.20
CA SER A 89 14.46 13.64 7.30
C SER A 89 15.35 13.10 6.18
N HIS A 90 15.04 11.89 5.70
CA HIS A 90 15.73 11.26 4.59
C HIS A 90 14.72 10.60 3.65
N LYS A 91 14.77 10.97 2.37
CA LYS A 91 13.90 10.36 1.36
C LYS A 91 14.18 8.85 1.30
N PRO A 92 13.17 8.00 1.57
CA PRO A 92 13.37 6.56 1.55
C PRO A 92 13.76 6.12 0.14
N GLN A 93 14.76 5.24 0.06
CA GLN A 93 15.19 4.64 -1.19
C GLN A 93 14.20 3.53 -1.55
N ILE A 94 13.75 3.55 -2.81
CA ILE A 94 12.80 2.56 -3.33
C ILE A 94 13.56 1.26 -3.56
N HIS A 95 13.03 0.17 -3.01
CA HIS A 95 13.61 -1.15 -3.24
C HIS A 95 13.03 -1.75 -4.53
N HIS A 96 13.89 -1.89 -5.54
CA HIS A 96 13.53 -2.53 -6.80
C HIS A 96 13.82 -4.01 -6.75
N PHE A 97 12.78 -4.82 -6.93
CA PHE A 97 12.87 -6.24 -7.18
C PHE A 97 12.87 -6.48 -8.68
N ASP A 98 13.82 -7.26 -9.20
CA ASP A 98 13.84 -7.67 -10.61
C ASP A 98 12.80 -8.78 -10.86
N MET A 99 11.52 -8.46 -10.70
CA MET A 99 10.41 -9.42 -10.70
C MET A 99 9.14 -8.84 -11.35
N ARG A 100 8.22 -9.74 -11.72
CA ARG A 100 6.91 -9.37 -12.28
C ARG A 100 6.09 -8.55 -11.28
N HIS A 101 5.23 -7.68 -11.81
CA HIS A 101 4.29 -6.85 -11.05
C HIS A 101 4.91 -5.80 -10.12
N GLN A 102 6.13 -5.33 -10.41
CA GLN A 102 6.61 -4.04 -9.93
C GLN A 102 6.63 -3.02 -11.08
N MET A 103 6.08 -1.84 -10.84
CA MET A 103 6.01 -0.74 -11.80
C MET A 103 7.34 0.02 -11.87
N PRO A 104 7.59 0.82 -12.93
CA PRO A 104 8.81 1.62 -13.03
C PRO A 104 9.03 2.63 -11.90
N ASP A 105 7.95 3.10 -11.25
CA ASP A 105 8.03 3.96 -10.06
C ASP A 105 8.29 3.16 -8.76
N GLY A 106 8.52 1.85 -8.87
CA GLY A 106 8.76 0.93 -7.77
C GLY A 106 7.51 0.45 -7.04
N SER A 107 6.33 0.97 -7.37
CA SER A 107 5.10 0.50 -6.75
C SER A 107 4.73 -0.93 -7.20
N LEU A 108 4.10 -1.69 -6.32
CA LEU A 108 3.58 -3.01 -6.63
C LEU A 108 2.27 -2.90 -7.40
N CYS A 109 2.19 -3.59 -8.54
CA CYS A 109 0.97 -3.78 -9.30
C CYS A 109 0.17 -4.93 -8.68
N LEU A 110 -0.67 -4.61 -7.70
CA LEU A 110 -1.39 -5.60 -6.89
C LEU A 110 -2.80 -5.96 -7.43
N PHE A 111 -3.21 -5.31 -8.53
CA PHE A 111 -4.54 -5.43 -9.12
C PHE A 111 -4.41 -5.41 -10.65
N GLN A 112 -5.01 -6.38 -11.35
CA GLN A 112 -5.21 -6.29 -12.80
C GLN A 112 -6.57 -5.65 -13.14
N ARG A 113 -6.76 -5.37 -14.44
CA ARG A 113 -7.65 -4.38 -15.08
C ARG A 113 -9.14 -4.41 -14.70
N GLU A 114 -9.68 -5.44 -14.04
CA GLU A 114 -11.13 -5.71 -14.03
C GLU A 114 -11.91 -5.04 -12.89
N THR A 115 -11.25 -4.45 -11.89
CA THR A 115 -11.94 -3.58 -10.90
C THR A 115 -12.56 -2.32 -11.52
N ARG A 116 -12.30 -2.05 -12.81
CA ARG A 116 -12.91 -0.95 -13.58
C ARG A 116 -14.27 -1.30 -14.20
N LEU A 117 -14.64 -2.57 -14.27
CA LEU A 117 -15.85 -3.02 -15.00
C LEU A 117 -17.13 -2.98 -14.16
N ILE A 118 -17.02 -2.74 -12.84
CA ILE A 118 -18.18 -2.56 -11.96
C ILE A 118 -18.48 -1.05 -11.86
N PRO A 119 -19.67 -0.57 -12.28
CA PRO A 119 -20.11 0.80 -12.01
C PRO A 119 -20.18 1.03 -10.51
N GLY A 120 -19.30 1.88 -9.97
CA GLY A 120 -19.11 2.08 -8.53
C GLY A 120 -17.86 1.42 -7.95
N GLY A 121 -17.05 0.75 -8.79
CA GLY A 121 -15.70 0.22 -8.60
C GLY A 121 -15.30 -0.10 -7.17
N ASP A 122 -15.13 -1.39 -6.83
CA ASP A 122 -14.80 -1.85 -5.48
C ASP A 122 -13.79 -0.91 -4.82
N ILE A 123 -14.24 -0.23 -3.75
CA ILE A 123 -13.39 0.66 -2.98
C ILE A 123 -12.32 -0.21 -2.34
N LEU A 124 -11.13 -0.19 -2.92
CA LEU A 124 -10.00 -0.97 -2.43
C LEU A 124 -9.53 -0.37 -1.11
N ARG A 125 -9.81 -1.09 -0.02
CA ARG A 125 -9.33 -0.72 1.32
C ARG A 125 -7.85 -1.04 1.46
N GLY A 126 -7.17 -0.28 2.30
CA GLY A 126 -5.74 -0.37 2.54
C GLY A 126 -5.37 -1.71 3.16
N ILE A 127 -6.24 -2.26 4.02
CA ILE A 127 -6.04 -3.60 4.58
C ILE A 127 -5.98 -4.68 3.49
N ASP A 128 -6.78 -4.55 2.44
CA ASP A 128 -6.84 -5.49 1.33
C ASP A 128 -5.58 -5.35 0.47
N ILE A 129 -5.16 -4.10 0.21
CA ILE A 129 -3.94 -3.75 -0.52
C ILE A 129 -2.69 -4.28 0.20
N LEU A 130 -2.55 -4.04 1.51
CA LEU A 130 -1.42 -4.50 2.32
C LEU A 130 -1.37 -6.02 2.39
N ARG A 131 -2.52 -6.69 2.50
CA ARG A 131 -2.62 -8.15 2.47
C ARG A 131 -2.14 -8.72 1.14
N ARG A 132 -2.50 -8.09 0.01
CA ARG A 132 -1.99 -8.48 -1.32
C ARG A 132 -0.49 -8.24 -1.45
N ALA A 133 0.03 -7.14 -0.92
CA ALA A 133 1.46 -6.90 -0.88
C ALA A 133 2.20 -8.01 -0.10
N GLN A 134 1.65 -8.46 1.05
CA GLN A 134 2.21 -9.62 1.78
C GLN A 134 2.23 -10.90 0.94
N GLN A 135 1.18 -11.18 0.18
CA GLN A 135 1.14 -12.33 -0.73
C GLN A 135 2.18 -12.21 -1.84
N TRP A 136 2.34 -11.01 -2.42
CA TRP A 136 3.38 -10.74 -3.42
C TRP A 136 4.78 -10.99 -2.85
N PHE A 137 5.09 -10.47 -1.65
CA PHE A 137 6.37 -10.73 -0.98
C PHE A 137 6.57 -12.21 -0.63
N LEU A 138 5.52 -12.91 -0.23
CA LEU A 138 5.61 -14.34 0.05
C LEU A 138 5.93 -15.12 -1.24
N GLY A 139 5.29 -14.79 -2.36
CA GLY A 139 5.60 -15.36 -3.67
C GLY A 139 7.04 -15.10 -4.09
N PHE A 140 7.54 -13.89 -3.84
CA PHE A 140 8.94 -13.53 -4.04
C PHE A 140 9.90 -14.42 -3.23
N HIS A 141 9.71 -14.51 -1.91
CA HIS A 141 10.61 -15.25 -1.02
C HIS A 141 10.57 -16.76 -1.24
N THR A 142 9.41 -17.29 -1.60
CA THR A 142 9.23 -18.73 -1.82
C THR A 142 9.53 -19.14 -3.25
N LYS A 143 9.62 -18.21 -4.20
CA LYS A 143 9.59 -18.45 -5.65
C LYS A 143 8.33 -19.21 -6.13
N HIS A 144 7.30 -19.29 -5.28
CA HIS A 144 6.02 -19.92 -5.58
C HIS A 144 4.99 -18.82 -5.74
N TRP A 145 4.81 -18.40 -6.97
CA TRP A 145 3.77 -17.44 -7.31
C TRP A 145 2.43 -18.18 -7.41
N PRO A 146 1.35 -17.63 -6.85
CA PRO A 146 0.03 -18.17 -7.14
C PRO A 146 -0.18 -18.14 -8.66
N PRO A 147 -0.68 -19.23 -9.27
CA PRO A 147 -0.82 -19.33 -10.72
C PRO A 147 -1.78 -18.25 -11.23
N ASP A 148 -1.45 -17.52 -12.30
CA ASP A 148 -2.33 -16.52 -12.94
C ASP A 148 -3.76 -17.12 -13.11
N SER A 149 -4.70 -16.63 -12.31
CA SER A 149 -6.06 -17.14 -12.13
C SER A 149 -6.88 -16.03 -11.49
N LEU A 150 -8.21 -16.00 -11.64
CA LEU A 150 -9.07 -15.02 -10.94
C LEU A 150 -8.82 -14.93 -9.42
N GLN A 151 -8.25 -15.98 -8.81
CA GLN A 151 -7.89 -16.06 -7.39
C GLN A 151 -6.48 -15.57 -7.05
N SER A 152 -5.56 -15.52 -8.02
CA SER A 152 -4.22 -14.93 -7.90
C SER A 152 -4.13 -13.53 -8.52
N GLU A 153 -4.97 -13.28 -9.51
CA GLU A 153 -5.44 -11.99 -10.05
C GLU A 153 -6.43 -11.33 -9.09
N LEU A 154 -6.90 -12.10 -8.09
CA LEU A 154 -7.59 -11.67 -6.87
C LEU A 154 -8.78 -10.74 -7.19
N GLU A 155 -9.76 -11.24 -7.91
CA GLU A 155 -10.98 -10.52 -8.34
C GLU A 155 -12.24 -10.97 -7.58
N SER A 156 -12.07 -11.47 -6.36
CA SER A 156 -13.17 -11.96 -5.50
C SER A 156 -13.67 -10.94 -4.50
#